data_AF-A0A946PR70-F1
#
_entry.id   AF-A0A946PR70-F1
#
_cell.length_a   1.000
_cell.length_b   1.000
_cell.length_c   1.000
_cell.angle_alpha   90.00
_cell.angle_beta   90.00
_cell.angle_gamma   90.00
#
_symmetry.space_group_name_H-M   'P 1'
#
loop_
_entity.id
_entity.type
_entity.pdbx_description
1 polymer ?
#
loop_
_entity_poly.entity_id
_entity_poly.type
_entity_poly.pdbx_seq_one_letter_code
_entity_poly.pdbx_strand_id
1 'polypeptide(L)'
;MSTALCAYLHSQQIDPAPILQRLEQIDRPLGVWLQKQCQQHSRPWVVGINGAQGTGKSTFAATLQILLREEFQLQSLVLSLDDYYLSKEQRLQRAAAIHPLLATRGVPGTHDIEQLNVQLSQLSSIKPGGTIRLPRFDKATD
;
A
#
# COMPACT_ATOMS: atom_id res chain seq x y z
N MET A 1 8.57 5.17 -21.58
CA MET A 1 7.65 4.64 -20.53
C MET A 1 7.59 3.13 -20.69
N SER A 2 7.71 2.37 -19.61
CA SER A 2 7.68 0.90 -19.69
C SER A 2 6.30 0.38 -20.09
N THR A 3 6.26 -0.80 -20.71
CA THR A 3 5.00 -1.41 -21.18
C THR A 3 4.02 -1.66 -20.02
N ALA A 4 4.50 -2.09 -18.85
CA ALA A 4 3.63 -2.32 -17.70
C ALA A 4 3.04 -1.02 -17.14
N LEU A 5 3.82 0.06 -17.10
CA LEU A 5 3.32 1.35 -16.66
C LEU A 5 2.28 1.91 -17.63
N CYS A 6 2.52 1.83 -18.94
CA CYS A 6 1.54 2.20 -19.96
C CYS A 6 0.22 1.42 -19.77
N ALA A 7 0.31 0.09 -19.63
CA ALA A 7 -0.87 -0.76 -19.46
C ALA A 7 -1.64 -0.42 -18.17
N TYR A 8 -0.93 -0.18 -17.06
CA TYR A 8 -1.54 0.23 -15.80
C TYR A 8 -2.29 1.55 -15.95
N LEU A 9 -1.64 2.61 -16.44
CA LEU A 9 -2.26 3.93 -16.58
C LEU A 9 -3.48 3.90 -17.49
N HIS A 10 -3.40 3.16 -18.60
CA HIS A 10 -4.53 2.95 -19.49
C HIS A 10 -5.70 2.23 -18.79
N SER A 11 -5.42 1.13 -18.07
CA SER A 11 -6.45 0.36 -17.35
C SER A 11 -7.18 1.19 -16.28
N GLN A 12 -6.49 2.16 -15.69
CA GLN A 12 -7.02 3.04 -14.65
C GLN A 12 -7.58 4.35 -15.21
N GLN A 13 -7.55 4.56 -16.53
CA GLN A 13 -7.97 5.79 -17.20
C GLN A 13 -7.26 7.05 -16.67
N ILE A 14 -5.97 6.92 -16.36
CA ILE A 14 -5.15 8.00 -15.81
C ILE A 14 -4.39 8.68 -16.94
N ASP A 15 -4.43 10.02 -16.98
CA ASP A 15 -3.58 10.83 -17.87
C ASP A 15 -2.10 10.56 -17.56
N PRO A 16 -1.30 10.09 -18.53
CA PRO A 16 0.11 9.82 -18.31
C PRO A 16 0.96 11.06 -18.04
N ALA A 17 0.57 12.24 -18.53
CA ALA A 17 1.41 13.44 -18.46
C ALA A 17 1.86 13.80 -17.01
N PRO A 18 0.97 13.93 -16.01
CA PRO A 18 1.37 14.22 -14.63
C PRO A 18 2.21 13.10 -14.01
N ILE A 19 1.98 11.85 -14.42
CA ILE A 19 2.75 10.71 -13.91
C ILE A 19 4.17 10.75 -14.46
N LEU A 20 4.34 10.99 -15.75
CA LEU A 20 5.66 11.11 -16.38
C LEU A 20 6.52 12.21 -15.76
N GLN A 21 5.93 13.37 -15.50
CA GLN A 21 6.61 14.46 -14.80
C GLN A 21 7.05 14.04 -13.39
N ARG A 22 6.16 13.39 -12.63
CA ARG A 22 6.46 12.95 -11.26
C ARG A 22 7.52 11.85 -11.22
N LEU A 23 7.55 10.95 -12.21
CA LEU A 23 8.54 9.87 -12.29
C LEU A 23 9.97 10.42 -12.28
N GLU A 24 10.21 11.49 -13.03
CA GLU A 24 11.53 12.11 -13.13
C GLU A 24 11.90 12.88 -11.87
N GLN A 25 10.95 13.60 -11.28
CA GLN A 25 11.20 14.52 -10.17
C GLN A 25 11.21 13.84 -8.81
N ILE A 26 10.46 12.74 -8.64
CA ILE A 26 10.20 12.12 -7.34
C ILE A 26 10.45 10.61 -7.39
N ASP A 27 9.73 9.87 -8.26
CA ASP A 27 9.68 8.42 -8.15
C ASP A 27 11.05 7.76 -8.43
N ARG A 28 11.82 8.25 -9.43
CA ARG A 28 13.18 7.75 -9.73
C ARG A 28 14.21 8.10 -8.66
N PRO A 29 14.33 9.36 -8.19
CA PRO A 29 15.18 9.68 -7.05
C PRO A 29 14.86 8.83 -5.82
N LEU A 30 13.58 8.61 -5.54
CA LEU A 30 13.14 7.72 -4.46
C LEU A 30 13.55 6.26 -4.72
N GLY A 31 13.43 5.78 -5.96
CA GLY A 31 13.87 4.43 -6.35
C GLY A 31 15.37 4.20 -6.16
N VAL A 32 16.20 5.18 -6.55
CA VAL A 32 17.65 5.15 -6.30
C VAL A 32 17.94 5.07 -4.80
N TRP A 33 17.26 5.90 -4.00
CA TRP A 33 17.42 5.88 -2.55
C TRP A 33 17.01 4.54 -1.95
N LEU A 34 15.85 3.99 -2.34
CA LEU A 34 15.34 2.70 -1.87
C LEU A 34 16.27 1.54 -2.26
N GLN A 35 16.81 1.53 -3.48
CA GLN A 35 17.76 0.50 -3.90
C GLN A 35 18.99 0.48 -2.99
N LYS A 36 19.55 1.67 -2.68
CA LYS A 36 20.68 1.79 -1.74
C LYS A 36 20.30 1.25 -0.36
N GLN A 37 19.12 1.58 0.15
CA GLN A 37 18.64 1.07 1.44
C GLN A 37 18.49 -0.45 1.46
N CYS A 38 17.95 -1.04 0.39
CA CYS A 38 17.80 -2.49 0.25
C CYS A 38 19.14 -3.24 0.16
N GLN A 39 20.18 -2.61 -0.41
CA GLN A 39 21.53 -3.20 -0.47
C GLN A 39 22.24 -3.17 0.89
N GLN A 40 21.91 -2.20 1.75
CA GLN A 40 22.56 -2.00 3.05
C GLN A 40 21.91 -2.78 4.20
N HIS A 41 20.73 -3.35 3.98
CA HIS A 41 19.96 -4.02 5.01
C HIS A 41 19.45 -5.39 4.54
N SER A 42 19.55 -6.39 5.40
CA SER A 42 19.12 -7.77 5.11
C SER A 42 17.62 -8.02 5.32
N ARG A 43 16.85 -6.99 5.67
CA ARG A 43 15.41 -7.07 5.93
C ARG A 43 14.63 -6.19 4.95
N PRO A 44 13.38 -6.56 4.61
CA PRO A 44 12.54 -5.70 3.78
C PRO A 44 12.36 -4.30 4.41
N TRP A 45 12.41 -3.28 3.57
CA TRP A 45 12.12 -1.91 3.96
C TRP A 45 10.63 -1.62 3.91
N VAL A 46 10.12 -0.96 4.95
CA VAL A 46 8.72 -0.54 5.06
C VAL A 46 8.66 0.96 4.80
N VAL A 47 7.90 1.36 3.78
CA VAL A 47 7.73 2.76 3.38
C VAL A 47 6.26 3.16 3.59
N GLY A 48 6.03 4.12 4.49
CA GLY A 48 4.70 4.66 4.73
C GLY A 48 4.32 5.72 3.69
N ILE A 49 3.13 5.59 3.10
CA ILE A 49 2.56 6.59 2.17
C ILE A 49 1.29 7.15 2.81
N ASN A 50 1.29 8.45 3.11
CA ASN A 50 0.16 9.15 3.72
C ASN A 50 -0.29 10.35 2.88
N GLY A 51 -1.52 10.79 3.06
CA GLY A 51 -2.16 11.86 2.30
C GLY A 51 -3.68 11.77 2.37
N ALA A 52 -4.37 12.87 2.07
CA ALA A 52 -5.83 12.95 2.12
C ALA A 52 -6.52 11.99 1.13
N GLN A 53 -7.82 11.76 1.31
CA GLN A 53 -8.60 10.96 0.36
C GLN A 53 -8.59 11.63 -1.02
N GLY A 54 -8.47 10.83 -2.08
CA GLY A 54 -8.46 11.34 -3.46
C GLY A 54 -7.12 11.92 -3.94
N THR A 55 -6.08 12.03 -3.10
CA THR A 55 -4.79 12.60 -3.50
C THR A 55 -3.88 11.67 -4.31
N GLY A 56 -4.40 10.53 -4.80
CA GLY A 56 -3.64 9.61 -5.66
C GLY A 56 -2.64 8.69 -4.96
N LYS A 57 -2.75 8.46 -3.63
CA LYS A 57 -1.84 7.56 -2.88
C LYS A 57 -1.73 6.16 -3.50
N SER A 58 -2.86 5.54 -3.82
CA SER A 58 -2.90 4.20 -4.40
C SER A 58 -2.25 4.18 -5.78
N THR A 59 -2.48 5.23 -6.57
CA THR A 59 -1.81 5.43 -7.86
C THR A 59 -0.31 5.56 -7.69
N PHE A 60 0.16 6.43 -6.77
CA PHE A 60 1.58 6.61 -6.48
C PHE A 60 2.24 5.29 -6.06
N ALA A 61 1.63 4.55 -5.13
CA ALA A 61 2.15 3.26 -4.68
C ALA A 61 2.25 2.23 -5.82
N ALA A 62 1.23 2.14 -6.68
CA ALA A 62 1.21 1.21 -7.80
C ALA A 62 2.25 1.56 -8.88
N THR A 63 2.34 2.84 -9.27
CA THR A 63 3.33 3.27 -10.27
C THR A 63 4.76 3.14 -9.74
N LEU A 64 4.98 3.43 -8.45
CA LEU A 64 6.28 3.24 -7.80
C LEU A 64 6.64 1.75 -7.74
N GLN A 65 5.69 0.86 -7.41
CA GLN A 65 5.93 -0.59 -7.44
C GLN A 65 6.36 -1.08 -8.82
N ILE A 66 5.71 -0.60 -9.89
CA ILE A 66 6.08 -0.93 -11.28
C ILE A 66 7.50 -0.43 -11.57
N LEU A 67 7.81 0.83 -11.24
CA LEU A 67 9.13 1.43 -11.42
C LEU A 67 10.23 0.64 -10.69
N LEU A 68 10.03 0.34 -9.40
CA LEU A 68 10.98 -0.40 -8.58
C LEU A 68 11.27 -1.79 -9.14
N ARG A 69 10.24 -2.46 -9.68
CA ARG A 69 10.40 -3.78 -10.30
C ARG A 69 11.18 -3.69 -11.62
N GLU A 70 10.82 -2.77 -12.50
CA GLU A 70 11.33 -2.75 -13.87
C GLU A 70 12.68 -2.04 -13.99
N GLU A 71 12.85 -0.87 -13.37
CA GLU A 71 14.07 -0.07 -13.47
C GLU A 71 15.12 -0.48 -12.42
N PHE A 72 14.70 -0.89 -11.22
CA PHE A 72 15.62 -1.17 -10.09
C PHE A 72 15.74 -2.65 -9.69
N GLN A 73 14.96 -3.53 -10.33
CA GLN A 73 14.91 -4.98 -10.07
C GLN A 73 14.63 -5.32 -8.58
N LEU A 74 13.85 -4.48 -7.91
CA LEU A 74 13.45 -4.68 -6.52
C LEU A 74 12.08 -5.35 -6.45
N GLN A 75 11.97 -6.37 -5.60
CA GLN A 75 10.67 -6.93 -5.23
C GLN A 75 10.01 -6.04 -4.17
N SER A 76 8.76 -5.66 -4.41
CA SER A 76 8.00 -4.82 -3.49
C SER A 76 6.55 -5.27 -3.39
N LEU A 77 5.94 -5.02 -2.23
CA LEU A 77 4.56 -5.32 -1.90
C LEU A 77 3.85 -4.01 -1.51
N VAL A 78 2.66 -3.77 -2.06
CA VAL A 78 1.81 -2.65 -1.66
C VAL A 78 0.76 -3.16 -0.67
N LEU A 79 0.75 -2.57 0.52
CA LEU A 79 -0.24 -2.80 1.56
C LEU A 79 -1.14 -1.56 1.71
N SER A 80 -2.45 -1.76 1.67
CA SER A 80 -3.42 -0.72 1.97
C SER A 80 -3.91 -0.86 3.40
N LEU A 81 -4.00 0.25 4.15
CA LEU A 81 -4.63 0.22 5.47
C LEU A 81 -6.12 -0.17 5.36
N ASP A 82 -6.78 0.21 4.27
CA ASP A 82 -8.17 -0.14 4.01
C ASP A 82 -8.40 -1.67 3.93
N ASP A 83 -7.38 -2.46 3.61
CA ASP A 83 -7.51 -3.93 3.59
C ASP A 83 -7.69 -4.53 5.00
N TYR A 84 -7.44 -3.73 6.04
CA TYR A 84 -7.54 -4.12 7.44
C TYR A 84 -8.75 -3.49 8.12
N TYR A 85 -9.79 -3.07 7.39
CA TYR A 85 -11.03 -2.68 8.05
C TYR A 85 -11.59 -3.85 8.87
N LEU A 86 -12.08 -3.52 10.07
CA LEU A 86 -12.89 -4.44 10.85
C LEU A 86 -14.18 -4.76 10.09
N SER A 87 -14.67 -5.98 10.27
CA SER A 87 -15.98 -6.38 9.75
C SER A 87 -17.07 -5.44 10.26
N LYS A 88 -18.17 -5.34 9.50
CA LYS A 88 -19.35 -4.57 9.89
C LYS A 88 -19.86 -4.91 11.28
N GLU A 89 -19.87 -6.20 11.63
CA GLU A 89 -20.28 -6.65 12.96
C GLU A 89 -19.36 -6.12 14.06
N GLN A 90 -18.04 -6.28 13.92
CA GLN A 90 -17.06 -5.77 14.88
C GLN A 90 -17.16 -4.25 15.05
N ARG A 91 -17.43 -3.52 13.95
CA ARG A 91 -17.66 -2.07 13.97
C ARG A 91 -18.92 -1.69 14.73
N LEU A 92 -20.03 -2.40 14.53
CA LEU A 92 -21.28 -2.16 15.28
C LEU A 92 -21.13 -2.46 16.77
N GLN A 93 -20.42 -3.52 17.13
CA GLN A 93 -20.10 -3.83 18.53
C GLN A 93 -19.31 -2.69 19.19
N ARG A 94 -18.27 -2.17 18.50
CA ARG A 94 -17.50 -1.01 18.97
C ARG A 94 -18.31 0.27 19.04
N ALA A 95 -19.24 0.46 18.10
CA ALA A 95 -20.12 1.62 18.10
C ALA A 95 -21.01 1.68 19.34
N ALA A 96 -21.54 0.52 19.75
CA ALA A 96 -22.35 0.37 20.95
C ALA A 96 -21.52 0.50 22.24
N ALA A 97 -20.28 -0.02 22.25
CA ALA A 97 -19.45 -0.05 23.45
C ALA A 97 -18.63 1.22 23.69
N ILE A 98 -18.25 1.97 22.64
CA ILE A 98 -17.29 3.07 22.73
C ILE A 98 -17.86 4.38 22.19
N HIS A 99 -18.18 4.44 20.88
CA HIS A 99 -18.68 5.66 20.26
C HIS A 99 -19.39 5.38 18.93
N PRO A 100 -20.56 5.99 18.64
CA PRO A 100 -21.35 5.71 17.43
C PRO A 100 -20.60 5.83 16.10
N LEU A 101 -19.62 6.72 15.99
CA LEU A 101 -18.80 6.88 14.77
C LEU A 101 -18.03 5.60 14.38
N LEU A 102 -17.80 4.67 15.30
CA LEU A 102 -17.11 3.42 14.99
C LEU A 102 -17.98 2.45 14.16
N ALA A 103 -19.26 2.75 13.96
CA ALA A 103 -20.12 2.01 13.05
C ALA A 103 -19.72 2.20 11.58
N THR A 104 -19.09 3.33 11.23
CA THR A 104 -18.65 3.62 9.86
C THR A 104 -17.21 3.20 9.63
N ARG A 105 -16.78 3.13 8.37
CA ARG A 105 -15.38 2.91 8.00
C ARG A 105 -14.62 4.24 8.04
N GLY A 106 -13.34 4.19 8.38
CA GLY A 106 -12.34 5.21 8.04
C GLY A 106 -11.79 5.99 9.23
N VAL A 107 -12.56 6.12 10.31
CA VAL A 107 -12.10 6.80 11.52
C VAL A 107 -11.13 5.93 12.33
N PRO A 108 -10.24 6.52 13.14
CA PRO A 108 -9.38 5.73 14.04
C PRO A 108 -10.21 4.77 14.91
N GLY A 109 -9.76 3.52 15.00
CA GLY A 109 -10.45 2.45 15.73
C GLY A 109 -11.28 1.50 14.87
N THR A 110 -11.41 1.75 13.55
CA THR A 110 -12.17 0.89 12.63
C THR A 110 -11.33 -0.16 11.89
N HIS A 111 -10.05 -0.31 12.25
CA HIS A 111 -9.11 -1.22 11.60
C HIS A 111 -8.58 -2.27 12.58
N ASP A 112 -8.26 -3.44 12.07
CA ASP A 112 -7.55 -4.50 12.79
C ASP A 112 -6.04 -4.24 12.80
N ILE A 113 -5.64 -3.35 13.73
CA ILE A 113 -4.23 -2.96 13.90
C ILE A 113 -3.39 -4.10 14.45
N GLU A 114 -3.99 -5.03 15.21
CA GLU A 114 -3.29 -6.19 15.73
C GLU A 114 -2.87 -7.12 14.59
N GLN A 115 -3.80 -7.46 13.69
CA GLN A 115 -3.50 -8.25 12.49
C GLN A 115 -2.45 -7.56 11.61
N LEU A 116 -2.56 -6.25 11.40
CA LEU A 116 -1.57 -5.48 10.63
C LEU A 116 -0.16 -5.59 11.25
N ASN A 117 -0.04 -5.41 12.57
CA ASN A 117 1.24 -5.50 13.26
C ASN A 117 1.85 -6.91 13.15
N VAL A 118 1.04 -7.96 13.34
CA VAL A 118 1.48 -9.35 13.18
C VAL A 118 2.04 -9.57 11.78
N GLN A 119 1.35 -9.09 10.74
CA GLN A 119 1.76 -9.29 9.35
C GLN A 119 2.98 -8.44 8.97
N LEU A 120 3.12 -7.22 9.50
CA LEU A 120 4.34 -6.42 9.34
C LEU A 120 5.55 -7.11 10.00
N SER A 121 5.39 -7.70 11.19
CA SER A 121 6.45 -8.48 11.83
C SER A 121 6.82 -9.73 11.02
N GLN A 122 5.84 -10.44 10.47
CA GLN A 122 6.08 -11.58 9.56
C GLN A 122 6.83 -11.14 8.30
N LEU A 123 6.43 -10.03 7.67
CA LEU A 123 7.13 -9.46 6.52
C LEU A 123 8.56 -9.08 6.83
N SER A 124 8.81 -8.51 8.01
CA SER A 124 10.17 -8.09 8.41
C SER A 124 11.16 -9.25 8.59
N SER A 125 10.63 -10.47 8.78
CA SER A 125 11.41 -11.69 9.04
C SER A 125 11.26 -12.74 7.93
N ILE A 126 10.56 -12.40 6.85
CA ILE A 126 10.28 -13.34 5.75
C ILE A 126 11.59 -13.74 5.06
N LYS A 127 11.79 -15.05 4.88
CA LYS A 127 12.95 -15.59 4.17
C LYS A 127 12.69 -15.61 2.66
N PRO A 128 13.75 -15.64 1.82
CA PRO A 128 13.60 -15.89 0.39
C PRO A 128 12.75 -17.15 0.12
N GLY A 129 11.75 -17.03 -0.76
CA GLY A 129 10.79 -18.11 -1.04
C GLY A 129 9.66 -18.25 -0.02
N GLY A 130 9.66 -17.46 1.06
CA GLY A 130 8.57 -17.40 2.02
C GLY A 130 7.28 -16.83 1.41
N THR A 131 6.15 -17.28 1.93
CA THR A 131 4.82 -16.78 1.53
C THR A 131 4.10 -16.22 2.75
N ILE A 132 3.37 -15.12 2.55
CA ILE A 132 2.48 -14.54 3.56
C ILE A 132 1.09 -14.34 2.94
N ARG A 133 0.05 -14.55 3.73
CA ARG A 133 -1.34 -14.23 3.35
C ARG A 133 -1.72 -12.91 3.98
N LEU A 134 -2.27 -12.02 3.17
CA LEU A 134 -2.67 -10.68 3.56
C LEU A 134 -4.16 -10.53 3.31
N PRO A 135 -4.88 -9.77 4.15
CA PRO A 135 -6.30 -9.55 3.95
C PRO A 135 -6.53 -8.72 2.68
N ARG A 136 -7.73 -8.84 2.14
CA ARG A 136 -8.29 -7.92 1.15
C ARG A 136 -9.67 -7.54 1.61
N PHE A 137 -9.95 -6.24 1.60
CA PHE A 137 -11.25 -5.74 2.00
C PHE A 137 -12.06 -5.35 0.75
N ASP A 138 -13.19 -6.02 0.55
CA ASP A 138 -14.12 -5.65 -0.51
C ASP A 138 -15.14 -4.63 0.01
N LYS A 139 -14.98 -3.39 -0.46
CA LYS A 139 -15.86 -2.28 -0.07
C LYS A 139 -17.28 -2.43 -0.63
N ALA A 140 -17.47 -3.21 -1.70
CA ALA A 140 -18.76 -3.39 -2.37
C ALA A 140 -19.67 -4.37 -1.64
N THR A 141 -19.10 -5.30 -0.87
CA THR A 141 -19.85 -6.34 -0.13
C THR A 141 -20.02 -6.04 1.37
N ASP A 142 -19.58 -4.88 1.83
CA ASP A 142 -19.65 -4.43 3.24
C ASP A 142 -20.82 -3.47 3.50
#